data_AF-A0A3N5T0C7-F1
#
_entry.id   AF-A0A3N5T0C7-F1
#
_cell.length_a   1.000
_cell.length_b   1.000
_cell.length_c   1.000
_cell.angle_alpha   90.00
_cell.angle_beta   90.00
_cell.angle_gamma   90.00
#
_symmetry.space_group_name_H-M   'P 1'
#
loop_
_entity.id
_entity.type
_entity.pdbx_description
1 polymer ?
#
loop_
_entity_poly.entity_id
_entity_poly.type
_entity_poly.pdbx_seq_one_letter_code
_entity_poly.pdbx_strand_id
1 'polypeptide(L)'
;GLINAHTHMPMTLLRGMADDLRLDVWLMGYMMPTEREFVTPEFCRLGTQLSCAEMILGGTTTFADMYYYEADVAQATAEAGLRGVCGESVMKYPSPDAASYEDSLAYTRQFIEAWRGHPLIVPAIAPHAPYTCTDEILRACADLAVEYDVPLLTHILETRQEAEDSWTQHEKTVVDRVADLDVFRAKTLAAHCVHVDSPQIKTLHDCGVSVAHNPTSNLKLASGIAPVKEMMDRGVTLGIGTDGAASNNDLNMFEEMRLAALLVKGATFDPTALPARDALLMATRGGAEALFLDDITGSLEVGKRADLIVVDRSPVHNSPHFERDSSAVYSQIVYASQSSDVRHVMVNGRWLMRDRTLLTLDEDRIRAEAADYARRIDRFLLAREGNILNKLVAIGGLQQEESFEIQVKARIDSSEVIQRLLGHPAVQVVRHNHYRQYDTYFLFTDEEQGRVRYREDDFIEESGQPSTVRTRLTYSIPTKEREFDDAVLLSHSRFIAPADLPLRFYREYF
;
A
#
# COMPACT_ATOMS: atom_id res chain seq x y z
N GLY A 1 -4.35 -4.71 -25.53
CA GLY A 1 -5.30 -3.74 -24.99
C GLY A 1 -4.53 -2.83 -24.06
N LEU A 2 -5.19 -2.23 -23.08
CA LEU A 2 -4.49 -1.45 -22.06
C LEU A 2 -3.73 -2.40 -21.12
N ILE A 3 -2.59 -1.94 -20.62
CA ILE A 3 -1.71 -2.67 -19.70
C ILE A 3 -1.61 -1.85 -18.42
N ASN A 4 -2.11 -2.42 -17.33
CA ASN A 4 -2.04 -1.84 -16.00
C ASN A 4 -0.76 -2.32 -15.30
N ALA A 5 0.26 -1.47 -15.25
CA ALA A 5 1.59 -1.86 -14.80
C ALA A 5 1.70 -2.10 -13.28
N HIS A 6 0.67 -1.80 -12.49
CA HIS A 6 0.72 -2.05 -11.05
C HIS A 6 -0.67 -2.06 -10.42
N THR A 7 -0.97 -3.13 -9.70
CA THR A 7 -2.23 -3.38 -9.02
C THR A 7 -2.03 -4.15 -7.71
N HIS A 8 -3.06 -4.10 -6.87
CA HIS A 8 -3.33 -5.04 -5.79
C HIS A 8 -4.72 -5.61 -6.01
N MET A 9 -4.84 -6.67 -6.82
CA MET A 9 -6.10 -7.11 -7.42
C MET A 9 -7.16 -7.44 -6.38
N PRO A 10 -6.90 -8.18 -5.29
CA PRO A 10 -7.96 -8.51 -4.33
C PRO A 10 -8.50 -7.33 -3.53
N MET A 11 -7.79 -6.19 -3.50
CA MET A 11 -8.22 -5.00 -2.76
C MET A 11 -9.48 -4.34 -3.32
N THR A 12 -10.04 -4.80 -4.45
CA THR A 12 -11.38 -4.38 -4.88
C THR A 12 -12.48 -4.74 -3.88
N LEU A 13 -12.26 -5.76 -3.04
CA LEU A 13 -13.13 -6.05 -1.90
C LEU A 13 -13.00 -5.05 -0.75
N LEU A 14 -11.95 -4.23 -0.74
CA LEU A 14 -11.67 -3.18 0.25
C LEU A 14 -11.95 -1.77 -0.30
N ARG A 15 -12.59 -1.66 -1.46
CA ARG A 15 -12.86 -0.39 -2.15
C ARG A 15 -13.66 0.56 -1.25
N GLY A 16 -13.13 1.77 -1.04
CA GLY A 16 -13.79 2.82 -0.26
C GLY A 16 -13.95 2.50 1.23
N MET A 17 -13.20 1.54 1.76
CA MET A 17 -13.32 1.11 3.15
C MET A 17 -12.79 2.16 4.15
N ALA A 18 -11.67 2.81 3.82
CA ALA A 18 -11.04 3.81 4.66
C ALA A 18 -10.35 4.86 3.77
N ASP A 19 -10.98 6.03 3.62
CA ASP A 19 -10.51 7.12 2.76
C ASP A 19 -10.06 8.34 3.61
N ASP A 20 -9.35 9.28 2.98
CA ASP A 20 -8.90 10.55 3.58
C ASP A 20 -7.99 10.40 4.82
N LEU A 21 -7.20 9.34 4.85
CA LEU A 21 -6.18 9.06 5.87
C LEU A 21 -4.78 9.14 5.26
N ARG A 22 -3.78 9.52 6.06
CA ARG A 22 -2.38 9.40 5.65
C ARG A 22 -1.98 7.94 5.50
N LEU A 23 -1.02 7.65 4.61
CA LEU A 23 -0.58 6.28 4.27
C LEU A 23 -0.30 5.42 5.51
N ASP A 24 0.40 5.95 6.51
CA ASP A 24 0.73 5.19 7.73
C ASP A 24 -0.52 4.83 8.56
N VAL A 25 -1.45 5.77 8.73
CA VAL A 25 -2.73 5.55 9.42
C VAL A 25 -3.64 4.62 8.62
N TRP A 26 -3.71 4.79 7.31
CA TRP A 26 -4.47 3.95 6.41
C TRP A 26 -3.98 2.50 6.44
N LEU A 27 -2.66 2.31 6.24
CA LEU A 27 -2.03 0.99 6.16
C LEU A 27 -2.04 0.26 7.51
N MET A 28 -1.43 0.86 8.54
CA MET A 28 -1.27 0.22 9.85
C MET A 28 -2.58 0.22 10.64
N GLY A 29 -3.37 1.28 10.50
CA GLY A 29 -4.61 1.45 11.23
C GLY A 29 -5.76 0.64 10.65
N TYR A 30 -5.92 0.55 9.32
CA TYR A 30 -7.13 -0.02 8.71
C TYR A 30 -6.85 -1.20 7.77
N MET A 31 -5.91 -1.07 6.83
CA MET A 31 -5.64 -2.11 5.84
C MET A 31 -5.06 -3.37 6.47
N MET A 32 -3.87 -3.32 7.07
CA MET A 32 -3.21 -4.51 7.62
C MET A 32 -4.07 -5.29 8.64
N PRO A 33 -4.81 -4.65 9.57
CA PRO A 33 -5.70 -5.38 10.45
C PRO A 33 -6.86 -6.07 9.74
N THR A 34 -7.41 -5.43 8.69
CA THR A 34 -8.49 -6.02 7.88
C THR A 34 -7.96 -7.16 7.03
N GLU A 35 -6.80 -6.97 6.40
CA GLU A 35 -6.14 -8.00 5.60
C GLU A 35 -5.83 -9.24 6.45
N ARG A 36 -5.28 -9.05 7.65
CA ARG A 36 -4.99 -10.15 8.58
C ARG A 36 -6.22 -10.98 8.94
N GLU A 37 -7.39 -10.36 9.02
CA GLU A 37 -8.63 -11.04 9.40
C GLU A 37 -9.34 -11.69 8.21
N PHE A 38 -9.30 -11.05 7.03
CA PHE A 38 -10.15 -11.42 5.89
C PHE A 38 -9.41 -12.02 4.70
N VAL A 39 -8.11 -11.75 4.53
CA VAL A 39 -7.35 -12.25 3.38
C VAL A 39 -7.10 -13.75 3.55
N THR A 40 -7.67 -14.47 2.61
CA THR A 40 -7.68 -15.93 2.49
C THR A 40 -7.63 -16.26 1.00
N PRO A 41 -7.33 -17.51 0.61
CA PRO A 41 -7.43 -17.93 -0.80
C PRO A 41 -8.77 -17.57 -1.45
N GLU A 42 -9.89 -17.73 -0.72
CA GLU A 42 -11.22 -17.38 -1.20
C GLU A 42 -11.42 -15.88 -1.40
N PHE A 43 -10.87 -15.05 -0.50
CA PHE A 43 -10.87 -13.60 -0.64
C PHE A 43 -10.07 -13.17 -1.88
N CYS A 44 -8.85 -13.71 -2.04
CA CYS A 44 -8.00 -13.40 -3.19
C CYS A 44 -8.66 -13.80 -4.51
N ARG A 45 -9.22 -15.01 -4.60
CA ARG A 45 -9.93 -15.47 -5.80
C ARG A 45 -11.13 -14.57 -6.13
N LEU A 46 -11.98 -14.25 -5.16
CA LEU A 46 -13.18 -13.44 -5.41
C LEU A 46 -12.82 -11.99 -5.76
N GLY A 47 -11.89 -11.38 -5.03
CA GLY A 47 -11.41 -10.03 -5.31
C GLY A 47 -10.78 -9.93 -6.70
N THR A 48 -9.96 -10.91 -7.08
CA THR A 48 -9.39 -10.98 -8.43
C THR A 48 -10.46 -11.17 -9.51
N GLN A 49 -11.50 -11.97 -9.26
CA GLN A 49 -12.64 -12.09 -10.19
C GLN A 49 -13.37 -10.75 -10.38
N LEU A 50 -13.60 -9.99 -9.31
CA LEU A 50 -14.20 -8.66 -9.36
C LEU A 50 -13.31 -7.67 -10.13
N SER A 51 -12.02 -7.67 -9.86
CA SER A 51 -11.02 -6.83 -10.55
C SER A 51 -10.92 -7.15 -12.03
N CYS A 52 -10.90 -8.44 -12.38
CA CYS A 52 -10.91 -8.90 -13.77
C CYS A 52 -12.18 -8.44 -14.50
N ALA A 53 -13.35 -8.51 -13.88
CA ALA A 53 -14.59 -8.04 -14.48
C ALA A 53 -14.53 -6.54 -14.81
N GLU A 54 -14.11 -5.72 -13.86
CA GLU A 54 -13.93 -4.27 -14.04
C GLU A 54 -12.88 -3.93 -15.11
N MET A 55 -11.73 -4.60 -15.07
CA MET A 55 -10.66 -4.43 -16.04
C MET A 55 -11.09 -4.78 -17.46
N ILE A 56 -11.80 -5.90 -17.65
CA ILE A 56 -12.32 -6.30 -18.95
C ILE A 56 -13.35 -5.27 -19.44
N LEU A 57 -14.25 -4.80 -18.58
CA LEU A 57 -15.22 -3.75 -18.91
C LEU A 57 -14.53 -2.43 -19.31
N GLY A 58 -13.36 -2.14 -18.73
CA GLY A 58 -12.55 -0.95 -19.00
C GLY A 58 -11.50 -1.08 -20.10
N GLY A 59 -11.33 -2.26 -20.71
CA GLY A 59 -10.38 -2.47 -21.81
C GLY A 59 -8.94 -2.82 -21.40
N THR A 60 -8.71 -3.13 -20.13
CA THR A 60 -7.44 -3.69 -19.66
C THR A 60 -7.34 -5.16 -20.07
N THR A 61 -6.22 -5.53 -20.67
CA THR A 61 -5.93 -6.90 -21.15
C THR A 61 -4.79 -7.56 -20.39
N THR A 62 -3.96 -6.76 -19.73
CA THR A 62 -2.79 -7.21 -19.01
C THR A 62 -2.61 -6.38 -17.76
N PHE A 63 -2.20 -6.99 -16.66
CA PHE A 63 -1.81 -6.27 -15.45
C PHE A 63 -0.56 -6.87 -14.82
N ALA A 64 0.06 -6.12 -13.91
CA ALA A 64 0.97 -6.68 -12.91
C ALA A 64 0.33 -6.54 -11.53
N ASP A 65 0.25 -7.65 -10.80
CA ASP A 65 -0.28 -7.73 -9.45
C ASP A 65 0.84 -8.01 -8.46
N MET A 66 0.62 -7.53 -7.26
CA MET A 66 1.52 -7.66 -6.14
C MET A 66 0.69 -7.88 -4.90
N TYR A 67 0.37 -9.13 -4.57
CA TYR A 67 -0.46 -9.41 -3.40
C TYR A 67 -0.02 -10.71 -2.69
N TYR A 68 -0.94 -11.22 -1.88
CA TYR A 68 -0.84 -12.49 -1.17
C TYR A 68 -1.59 -13.59 -1.92
N TYR A 69 -1.22 -14.85 -1.68
CA TYR A 69 -1.84 -16.01 -2.30
C TYR A 69 -1.82 -15.92 -3.84
N GLU A 70 -0.69 -15.56 -4.46
CA GLU A 70 -0.63 -15.30 -5.92
C GLU A 70 -0.96 -16.53 -6.79
N ALA A 71 -0.90 -17.76 -6.26
CA ALA A 71 -1.39 -18.93 -6.96
C ALA A 71 -2.92 -18.87 -7.20
N ASP A 72 -3.69 -18.38 -6.21
CA ASP A 72 -5.14 -18.21 -6.32
C ASP A 72 -5.50 -17.01 -7.21
N VAL A 73 -4.72 -15.93 -7.15
CA VAL A 73 -4.83 -14.78 -8.05
C VAL A 73 -4.56 -15.21 -9.50
N ALA A 74 -3.45 -15.92 -9.75
CA ALA A 74 -3.10 -16.44 -11.06
C ALA A 74 -4.18 -17.37 -11.62
N GLN A 75 -4.73 -18.26 -10.79
CA GLN A 75 -5.81 -19.15 -11.19
C GLN A 75 -7.07 -18.38 -11.58
N ALA A 76 -7.53 -17.45 -10.74
CA ALA A 76 -8.70 -16.62 -11.02
C ALA A 76 -8.52 -15.78 -12.30
N THR A 77 -7.31 -15.27 -12.52
CA THR A 77 -6.93 -14.49 -13.69
C THR A 77 -6.96 -15.32 -14.97
N ALA A 78 -6.38 -16.51 -14.93
CA ALA A 78 -6.37 -17.43 -16.07
C ALA A 78 -7.80 -17.89 -16.43
N GLU A 79 -8.66 -18.13 -15.43
CA GLU A 79 -10.07 -18.47 -15.61
C GLU A 79 -10.86 -17.31 -16.24
N ALA A 80 -10.64 -16.08 -15.77
CA ALA A 80 -11.21 -14.87 -16.35
C ALA A 80 -10.72 -14.63 -17.79
N GLY A 81 -9.51 -15.08 -18.10
CA GLY A 81 -8.87 -15.02 -19.41
C GLY A 81 -7.96 -13.81 -19.63
N LEU A 82 -7.66 -13.03 -18.59
CA LEU A 82 -6.70 -11.93 -18.64
C LEU A 82 -5.25 -12.44 -18.60
N ARG A 83 -4.31 -11.57 -19.00
CA ARG A 83 -2.88 -11.79 -18.81
C ARG A 83 -2.42 -11.11 -17.51
N GLY A 84 -1.60 -11.79 -16.71
CA GLY A 84 -1.09 -11.26 -15.45
C GLY A 84 0.40 -11.52 -15.27
N VAL A 85 1.12 -10.52 -14.78
CA VAL A 85 2.40 -10.70 -14.08
C VAL A 85 2.08 -10.73 -12.59
N CYS A 86 2.08 -11.91 -11.99
CA CYS A 86 1.61 -12.14 -10.62
C CYS A 86 2.81 -12.22 -9.69
N GLY A 87 2.99 -11.22 -8.82
CA GLY A 87 4.18 -11.05 -7.98
C GLY A 87 3.91 -11.37 -6.51
N GLU A 88 4.46 -12.49 -6.03
CA GLU A 88 4.22 -12.92 -4.66
C GLU A 88 4.93 -12.01 -3.65
N SER A 89 4.16 -11.46 -2.70
CA SER A 89 4.65 -10.49 -1.74
C SER A 89 5.59 -11.10 -0.70
N VAL A 90 6.76 -10.48 -0.51
CA VAL A 90 7.73 -10.87 0.53
C VAL A 90 8.06 -9.68 1.42
N MET A 91 7.99 -9.84 2.74
CA MET A 91 8.33 -8.79 3.70
C MET A 91 8.80 -9.36 5.05
N LYS A 92 9.38 -8.51 5.90
CA LYS A 92 9.94 -8.95 7.21
C LYS A 92 8.90 -9.28 8.28
N TYR A 93 7.63 -8.95 8.04
CA TYR A 93 6.52 -9.21 8.97
C TYR A 93 5.70 -10.42 8.49
N PRO A 94 5.03 -11.15 9.41
CA PRO A 94 4.08 -12.19 9.00
C PRO A 94 2.99 -11.63 8.08
N SER A 95 2.70 -12.35 7.00
CA SER A 95 1.66 -12.04 6.01
C SER A 95 0.49 -13.03 6.13
N PRO A 96 -0.65 -12.78 5.47
CA PRO A 96 -1.79 -13.70 5.48
C PRO A 96 -1.47 -15.14 5.02
N ASP A 97 -0.49 -15.32 4.16
CA ASP A 97 -0.08 -16.60 3.53
C ASP A 97 1.24 -17.18 4.06
N ALA A 98 2.02 -16.42 4.86
CA ALA A 98 3.31 -16.86 5.37
C ALA A 98 3.60 -16.33 6.78
N ALA A 99 4.12 -17.19 7.65
CA ALA A 99 4.47 -16.82 9.02
C ALA A 99 5.82 -16.09 9.11
N SER A 100 6.71 -16.31 8.14
CA SER A 100 8.02 -15.67 8.01
C SER A 100 8.38 -15.42 6.55
N TYR A 101 9.40 -14.60 6.30
CA TYR A 101 9.82 -14.31 4.92
C TYR A 101 10.44 -15.54 4.24
N GLU A 102 11.02 -16.48 4.99
CA GLU A 102 11.50 -17.76 4.44
C GLU A 102 10.35 -18.62 3.93
N ASP A 103 9.22 -18.63 4.64
CA ASP A 103 8.00 -19.29 4.19
C ASP A 103 7.45 -18.60 2.93
N SER A 104 7.45 -17.25 2.88
CA SER A 104 7.08 -16.51 1.66
C SER A 104 7.97 -16.88 0.48
N LEU A 105 9.30 -16.89 0.65
CA LEU A 105 10.24 -17.26 -0.42
C LEU A 105 10.06 -18.72 -0.89
N ALA A 106 9.78 -19.64 0.05
CA ALA A 106 9.50 -21.03 -0.28
C ALA A 106 8.19 -21.18 -1.07
N TYR A 107 7.15 -20.44 -0.67
CA TYR A 107 5.89 -20.38 -1.41
C TYR A 107 6.09 -19.74 -2.79
N THR A 108 6.80 -18.60 -2.89
CA THR A 108 7.11 -17.93 -4.17
C THR A 108 7.82 -18.89 -5.13
N ARG A 109 8.79 -19.67 -4.65
CA ARG A 109 9.49 -20.67 -5.47
C ARG A 109 8.53 -21.72 -6.03
N GLN A 110 7.66 -22.27 -5.19
CA GLN A 110 6.66 -23.26 -5.62
C GLN A 110 5.68 -22.66 -6.64
N PHE A 111 5.24 -21.42 -6.40
CA PHE A 111 4.38 -20.67 -7.30
C PHE A 111 5.03 -20.46 -8.66
N ILE A 112 6.28 -19.99 -8.70
CA ILE A 112 7.06 -19.82 -9.93
C ILE A 112 7.14 -21.15 -10.69
N GLU A 113 7.52 -22.23 -10.02
CA GLU A 113 7.65 -23.55 -10.65
C GLU A 113 6.34 -24.08 -11.23
N ALA A 114 5.22 -23.85 -10.54
CA ALA A 114 3.90 -24.31 -10.98
C ALA A 114 3.36 -23.52 -12.19
N TRP A 115 3.64 -22.23 -12.28
CA TRP A 115 3.04 -21.33 -13.27
C TRP A 115 3.96 -20.98 -14.44
N ARG A 116 5.25 -21.31 -14.38
CA ARG A 116 6.20 -21.03 -15.46
C ARG A 116 5.75 -21.67 -16.78
N GLY A 117 5.70 -20.87 -17.84
CA GLY A 117 5.29 -21.31 -19.17
C GLY A 117 3.77 -21.32 -19.40
N HIS A 118 2.96 -20.89 -18.42
CA HIS A 118 1.53 -20.68 -18.63
C HIS A 118 1.29 -19.60 -19.72
N PRO A 119 0.33 -19.77 -20.65
CA PRO A 119 0.16 -18.85 -21.79
C PRO A 119 -0.32 -17.43 -21.42
N LEU A 120 -0.87 -17.26 -20.21
CA LEU A 120 -1.43 -16.00 -19.72
C LEU A 120 -0.77 -15.47 -18.45
N ILE A 121 -0.07 -16.32 -17.68
CA ILE A 121 0.46 -15.94 -16.37
C ILE A 121 1.97 -15.97 -16.44
N VAL A 122 2.59 -14.89 -15.98
CA VAL A 122 4.02 -14.80 -15.73
C VAL A 122 4.19 -14.68 -14.21
N PRO A 123 4.68 -15.72 -13.53
CA PRO A 123 4.97 -15.59 -12.10
C PRO A 123 6.14 -14.63 -11.90
N ALA A 124 6.09 -13.87 -10.81
CA ALA A 124 7.09 -12.91 -10.38
C ALA A 124 7.28 -13.00 -8.86
N ILE A 125 8.32 -12.34 -8.36
CA ILE A 125 8.54 -12.13 -6.93
C ILE A 125 8.40 -10.66 -6.60
N ALA A 126 7.80 -10.34 -5.46
CA ALA A 126 7.50 -8.98 -5.10
C ALA A 126 7.95 -8.62 -3.66
N PRO A 127 9.24 -8.32 -3.42
CA PRO A 127 9.62 -7.72 -2.14
C PRO A 127 8.82 -6.42 -1.94
N HIS A 128 8.13 -6.28 -0.81
CA HIS A 128 7.14 -5.21 -0.64
C HIS A 128 7.69 -3.81 -0.92
N ALA A 129 8.69 -3.40 -0.14
CA ALA A 129 9.37 -2.12 -0.28
C ALA A 129 10.71 -2.15 0.49
N PRO A 130 11.67 -1.27 0.17
CA PRO A 130 12.96 -1.19 0.87
C PRO A 130 12.88 -0.92 2.38
N TYR A 131 11.77 -0.36 2.88
CA TYR A 131 11.55 -0.09 4.31
C TYR A 131 10.89 -1.27 5.07
N THR A 132 10.19 -2.16 4.36
CA THR A 132 9.61 -3.40 4.92
C THR A 132 10.49 -4.63 4.70
N CYS A 133 11.56 -4.51 3.91
CA CYS A 133 12.47 -5.61 3.58
C CYS A 133 13.88 -5.31 4.08
N THR A 134 14.50 -6.27 4.76
CA THR A 134 15.91 -6.20 5.13
C THR A 134 16.81 -6.37 3.91
N ASP A 135 18.09 -6.01 4.02
CA ASP A 135 19.07 -6.24 2.95
C ASP A 135 19.16 -7.73 2.55
N GLU A 136 18.96 -8.64 3.50
CA GLU A 136 18.91 -10.09 3.24
C GLU A 136 17.70 -10.48 2.42
N ILE A 137 16.50 -10.00 2.78
CA ILE A 137 15.26 -10.25 2.03
C ILE A 137 15.40 -9.72 0.60
N LEU A 138 15.86 -8.48 0.43
CA LEU A 138 16.02 -7.87 -0.89
C LEU A 138 16.98 -8.68 -1.80
N ARG A 139 18.13 -9.11 -1.26
CA ARG A 139 19.08 -9.96 -2.00
C ARG A 139 18.47 -11.32 -2.35
N ALA A 140 17.79 -11.97 -1.40
CA ALA A 140 17.18 -13.27 -1.61
C ALA A 140 16.07 -13.23 -2.68
N CYS A 141 15.25 -12.17 -2.69
CA CYS A 141 14.25 -11.98 -3.73
C CYS A 141 14.91 -11.78 -5.10
N ALA A 142 15.97 -10.97 -5.18
CA ALA A 142 16.71 -10.76 -6.43
C ALA A 142 17.41 -12.03 -6.92
N ASP A 143 17.99 -12.83 -6.02
CA ASP A 143 18.59 -14.12 -6.34
C ASP A 143 17.56 -15.08 -6.95
N LEU A 144 16.37 -15.18 -6.33
CA LEU A 144 15.29 -16.02 -6.84
C LEU A 144 14.78 -15.53 -8.21
N ALA A 145 14.61 -14.21 -8.38
CA ALA A 145 14.19 -13.62 -9.65
C ALA A 145 15.17 -13.95 -10.78
N VAL A 146 16.47 -13.85 -10.52
CA VAL A 146 17.53 -14.20 -11.49
C VAL A 146 17.58 -15.70 -11.75
N GLU A 147 17.48 -16.53 -10.71
CA GLU A 147 17.49 -17.99 -10.82
C GLU A 147 16.43 -18.50 -11.80
N TYR A 148 15.22 -17.95 -11.73
CA TYR A 148 14.09 -18.34 -12.58
C TYR A 148 13.85 -17.39 -13.77
N ASP A 149 14.69 -16.38 -13.98
CA ASP A 149 14.54 -15.36 -15.02
C ASP A 149 13.13 -14.70 -15.06
N VAL A 150 12.57 -14.43 -13.87
CA VAL A 150 11.25 -13.83 -13.69
C VAL A 150 11.34 -12.36 -13.27
N PRO A 151 10.28 -11.55 -13.49
CA PRO A 151 10.25 -10.17 -13.01
C PRO A 151 10.32 -10.07 -11.48
N LEU A 152 10.87 -8.95 -11.02
CA LEU A 152 10.84 -8.50 -9.62
C LEU A 152 10.02 -7.22 -9.54
N LEU A 153 8.98 -7.19 -8.69
CA LEU A 153 8.10 -6.04 -8.49
C LEU A 153 8.35 -5.44 -7.11
N THR A 154 8.47 -4.11 -6.97
CA THR A 154 8.65 -3.48 -5.64
C THR A 154 8.17 -2.04 -5.67
N HIS A 155 7.69 -1.54 -4.53
CA HIS A 155 7.48 -0.09 -4.35
C HIS A 155 8.83 0.57 -4.07
N ILE A 156 9.10 1.73 -4.68
CA ILE A 156 10.32 2.53 -4.43
C ILE A 156 9.96 4.01 -4.35
N LEU A 157 10.39 4.68 -3.28
CA LEU A 157 10.29 6.13 -3.09
C LEU A 157 8.87 6.65 -3.33
N GLU A 158 7.89 5.98 -2.75
CA GLU A 158 6.50 6.41 -2.81
C GLU A 158 6.32 7.69 -1.98
N THR A 159 6.91 7.74 -0.78
CA THR A 159 6.75 8.87 0.14
C THR A 159 8.06 9.56 0.45
N ARG A 160 7.95 10.84 0.85
CA ARG A 160 9.09 11.60 1.35
C ARG A 160 9.67 11.01 2.63
N GLN A 161 8.80 10.44 3.49
CA GLN A 161 9.22 9.80 4.73
C GLN A 161 10.16 8.62 4.45
N GLU A 162 9.86 7.79 3.44
CA GLU A 162 10.73 6.70 3.01
C GLU A 162 12.14 7.19 2.65
N ALA A 163 12.24 8.30 1.90
CA ALA A 163 13.52 8.89 1.53
C ALA A 163 14.31 9.37 2.77
N GLU A 164 13.64 10.05 3.70
CA GLU A 164 14.24 10.57 4.94
C GLU A 164 14.67 9.44 5.88
N ASP A 165 13.86 8.39 6.00
CA ASP A 165 14.14 7.20 6.80
C ASP A 165 15.35 6.43 6.26
N SER A 166 15.44 6.24 4.94
CA SER A 166 16.59 5.57 4.33
C SER A 166 17.89 6.33 4.61
N TRP A 167 17.89 7.65 4.48
CA TRP A 167 19.07 8.46 4.80
C TRP A 167 19.44 8.35 6.28
N THR A 168 18.45 8.43 7.17
CA THR A 168 18.67 8.39 8.63
C THR A 168 19.18 7.03 9.10
N GLN A 169 18.67 5.93 8.53
CA GLN A 169 18.96 4.57 8.97
C GLN A 169 20.20 3.97 8.27
N HIS A 170 20.49 4.39 7.04
CA HIS A 170 21.50 3.74 6.20
C HIS A 170 22.55 4.69 5.64
N GLU A 171 22.42 6.01 5.85
CA GLU A 171 23.26 7.06 5.25
C GLU A 171 23.34 6.95 3.71
N LYS A 172 22.25 6.43 3.11
CA LYS A 172 22.13 6.19 1.67
C LYS A 172 20.73 6.50 1.18
N THR A 173 20.66 6.97 -0.06
CA THR A 173 19.38 7.11 -0.75
C THR A 173 18.82 5.73 -1.08
N VAL A 174 17.50 5.61 -1.20
CA VAL A 174 16.82 4.32 -1.41
C VAL A 174 17.33 3.60 -2.66
N VAL A 175 17.36 4.29 -3.81
CA VAL A 175 17.79 3.69 -5.08
C VAL A 175 19.27 3.28 -5.02
N ASP A 176 20.14 4.10 -4.43
CA ASP A 176 21.56 3.75 -4.31
C ASP A 176 21.77 2.54 -3.39
N ARG A 177 21.03 2.46 -2.27
CA ARG A 177 21.04 1.29 -1.39
C ARG A 177 20.61 0.04 -2.15
N VAL A 178 19.48 0.08 -2.86
CA VAL A 178 18.95 -1.08 -3.60
C VAL A 178 19.90 -1.50 -4.73
N ALA A 179 20.53 -0.53 -5.41
CA ALA A 179 21.57 -0.78 -6.41
C ALA A 179 22.84 -1.40 -5.82
N ASP A 180 23.32 -0.92 -4.66
CA ASP A 180 24.49 -1.48 -3.96
C ASP A 180 24.26 -2.91 -3.44
N LEU A 181 23.00 -3.26 -3.16
CA LEU A 181 22.57 -4.63 -2.86
C LEU A 181 22.48 -5.50 -4.12
N ASP A 182 22.74 -4.92 -5.29
CA ASP A 182 22.70 -5.54 -6.61
C ASP A 182 21.31 -6.09 -6.98
N VAL A 183 20.24 -5.57 -6.36
CA VAL A 183 18.86 -6.04 -6.62
C VAL A 183 18.45 -5.83 -8.07
N PHE A 184 18.88 -4.70 -8.67
CA PHE A 184 18.56 -4.35 -10.04
C PHE A 184 19.25 -5.19 -11.11
N ARG A 185 20.03 -6.23 -10.75
CA ARG A 185 20.42 -7.28 -11.70
C ARG A 185 19.21 -8.07 -12.21
N ALA A 186 18.13 -8.11 -11.42
CA ALA A 186 16.85 -8.71 -11.81
C ALA A 186 16.04 -7.76 -12.69
N LYS A 187 15.16 -8.32 -13.52
CA LYS A 187 14.19 -7.57 -14.34
C LYS A 187 13.19 -6.84 -13.43
N THR A 188 13.52 -5.61 -13.03
CA THR A 188 12.82 -4.90 -11.95
C THR A 188 11.80 -3.90 -12.48
N LEU A 189 10.59 -3.96 -11.92
CA LEU A 189 9.57 -2.92 -12.04
C LEU A 189 9.42 -2.20 -10.69
N ALA A 190 9.72 -0.90 -10.67
CA ALA A 190 9.58 -0.05 -9.51
C ALA A 190 8.26 0.74 -9.57
N ALA A 191 7.36 0.48 -8.64
CA ALA A 191 6.11 1.22 -8.51
C ALA A 191 6.33 2.59 -7.84
N HIS A 192 5.53 3.57 -8.27
CA HIS A 192 5.49 4.96 -7.79
C HIS A 192 6.65 5.85 -8.23
N CYS A 193 7.85 5.66 -7.66
CA CYS A 193 9.02 6.51 -7.90
C CYS A 193 8.70 8.02 -7.79
N VAL A 194 8.00 8.42 -6.74
CA VAL A 194 7.52 9.80 -6.57
C VAL A 194 8.66 10.74 -6.19
N HIS A 195 9.53 10.30 -5.28
CA HIS A 195 10.61 11.13 -4.72
C HIS A 195 12.00 10.73 -5.23
N VAL A 196 12.09 10.21 -6.45
CA VAL A 196 13.39 9.98 -7.12
C VAL A 196 13.99 11.31 -7.57
N ASP A 197 15.29 11.46 -7.37
CA ASP A 197 16.06 12.61 -7.88
C ASP A 197 16.80 12.32 -9.20
N SER A 198 17.39 13.35 -9.80
CA SER A 198 18.12 13.26 -11.06
C SER A 198 19.22 12.17 -11.10
N PRO A 199 20.13 12.06 -10.09
CA PRO A 199 21.04 10.92 -9.98
C PRO A 199 20.34 9.56 -9.93
N GLN A 200 19.31 9.41 -9.10
CA GLN A 200 18.60 8.15 -8.93
C GLN A 200 17.87 7.73 -10.23
N ILE A 201 17.25 8.66 -10.95
CA ILE A 201 16.65 8.39 -12.27
C ILE A 201 17.70 7.87 -13.25
N LYS A 202 18.93 8.42 -13.20
CA LYS A 202 20.04 7.90 -14.02
C LYS A 202 20.37 6.45 -13.63
N THR A 203 20.47 6.16 -12.34
CA THR A 203 20.73 4.80 -11.85
C THR A 203 19.65 3.82 -12.31
N LEU A 204 18.37 4.19 -12.17
CA LEU A 204 17.25 3.38 -12.65
C LEU A 204 17.36 3.06 -14.16
N HIS A 205 17.65 4.07 -14.98
CA HIS A 205 17.90 3.88 -16.41
C HIS A 205 19.10 2.96 -16.69
N ASP A 206 20.25 3.24 -16.07
CA ASP A 206 21.49 2.48 -16.32
C ASP A 206 21.35 1.00 -15.93
N CYS A 207 20.56 0.72 -14.88
CA CYS A 207 20.26 -0.63 -14.43
C CYS A 207 19.10 -1.30 -15.19
N GLY A 208 18.46 -0.61 -16.15
CA GLY A 208 17.32 -1.15 -16.91
C GLY A 208 16.06 -1.35 -16.07
N VAL A 209 15.91 -0.60 -14.98
CA VAL A 209 14.69 -0.63 -14.14
C VAL A 209 13.56 0.10 -14.86
N SER A 210 12.40 -0.53 -14.90
CA SER A 210 11.17 0.08 -15.41
C SER A 210 10.36 0.68 -14.27
N VAL A 211 9.52 1.68 -14.56
CA VAL A 211 8.71 2.37 -13.55
C VAL A 211 7.21 2.28 -13.86
N ALA A 212 6.41 1.91 -12.87
CA ALA A 212 4.95 2.01 -12.93
C ALA A 212 4.49 3.33 -12.27
N HIS A 213 4.00 4.27 -13.08
CA HIS A 213 3.47 5.54 -12.59
C HIS A 213 1.99 5.38 -12.17
N ASN A 214 1.70 5.64 -10.89
CA ASN A 214 0.38 5.44 -10.28
C ASN A 214 -0.24 6.79 -9.85
N PRO A 215 -0.64 7.67 -10.79
CA PRO A 215 -0.94 9.07 -10.47
C PRO A 215 -2.10 9.27 -9.50
N THR A 216 -3.22 8.53 -9.63
CA THR A 216 -4.36 8.73 -8.72
C THR A 216 -3.99 8.33 -7.30
N SER A 217 -3.38 7.16 -7.11
CA SER A 217 -2.91 6.72 -5.78
C SER A 217 -1.93 7.71 -5.16
N ASN A 218 -0.93 8.14 -5.92
CA ASN A 218 0.05 9.12 -5.46
C ASN A 218 -0.59 10.43 -4.98
N LEU A 219 -1.66 10.88 -5.64
CA LEU A 219 -2.39 12.08 -5.24
C LEU A 219 -3.34 11.82 -4.07
N LYS A 220 -4.06 10.70 -4.07
CA LYS A 220 -5.06 10.35 -3.03
C LYS A 220 -4.40 10.15 -1.67
N LEU A 221 -3.23 9.51 -1.64
CA LEU A 221 -2.44 9.31 -0.41
C LEU A 221 -1.57 10.52 -0.04
N ALA A 222 -1.61 11.60 -0.84
CA ALA A 222 -0.74 12.76 -0.73
C ALA A 222 0.76 12.40 -0.74
N SER A 223 1.12 11.32 -1.42
CA SER A 223 2.50 10.86 -1.62
C SER A 223 3.30 11.87 -2.44
N GLY A 224 2.72 12.43 -3.50
CA GLY A 224 3.31 13.52 -4.28
C GLY A 224 3.12 13.38 -5.79
N ILE A 225 3.98 14.02 -6.58
CA ILE A 225 3.96 13.95 -8.05
C ILE A 225 5.31 13.43 -8.54
N ALA A 226 5.31 12.26 -9.18
CA ALA A 226 6.52 11.66 -9.73
C ALA A 226 7.11 12.51 -10.89
N PRO A 227 8.45 12.60 -11.03
CA PRO A 227 9.11 13.39 -12.07
C PRO A 227 9.12 12.68 -13.43
N VAL A 228 7.93 12.28 -13.91
CA VAL A 228 7.73 11.47 -15.13
C VAL A 228 8.37 12.10 -16.36
N LYS A 229 8.32 13.43 -16.50
CA LYS A 229 8.96 14.12 -17.63
C LYS A 229 10.47 13.91 -17.65
N GLU A 230 11.13 13.99 -16.50
CA GLU A 230 12.58 13.76 -16.42
C GLU A 230 12.92 12.29 -16.64
N MET A 231 12.12 11.37 -16.09
CA MET A 231 12.27 9.93 -16.35
C MET A 231 12.18 9.62 -17.85
N MET A 232 11.19 10.17 -18.55
CA MET A 232 11.07 10.04 -20.01
C MET A 232 12.28 10.62 -20.75
N ASP A 233 12.72 11.83 -20.40
CA ASP A 233 13.84 12.49 -21.08
C ASP A 233 15.17 11.73 -20.91
N ARG A 234 15.30 11.01 -19.79
CA ARG A 234 16.45 10.14 -19.50
C ARG A 234 16.29 8.71 -20.04
N GLY A 235 15.17 8.39 -20.68
CA GLY A 235 14.94 7.09 -21.30
C GLY A 235 14.53 5.97 -20.36
N VAL A 236 14.06 6.29 -19.14
CA VAL A 236 13.48 5.27 -18.25
C VAL A 236 12.20 4.71 -18.88
N THR A 237 12.08 3.39 -18.93
CA THR A 237 10.86 2.71 -19.40
C THR A 237 9.73 2.94 -18.42
N LEU A 238 8.58 3.40 -18.92
CA LEU A 238 7.46 3.85 -18.10
C LEU A 238 6.16 3.12 -18.50
N GLY A 239 5.51 2.53 -17.51
CA GLY A 239 4.12 2.08 -17.55
C GLY A 239 3.21 2.98 -16.72
N ILE A 240 1.91 2.76 -16.81
CA ILE A 240 0.89 3.40 -15.96
C ILE A 240 0.21 2.30 -15.15
N GLY A 241 0.06 2.51 -13.85
CA GLY A 241 -0.65 1.61 -12.94
C GLY A 241 -1.80 2.30 -12.22
N THR A 242 -2.76 1.52 -11.74
CA THR A 242 -3.87 2.04 -10.92
C THR A 242 -3.58 1.97 -9.43
N ASP A 243 -2.62 1.13 -9.02
CA ASP A 243 -2.49 0.64 -7.64
C ASP A 243 -3.77 -0.15 -7.22
N GLY A 244 -3.94 -0.44 -5.93
CA GLY A 244 -5.10 -1.08 -5.36
C GLY A 244 -6.34 -0.18 -5.29
N ALA A 245 -7.53 -0.78 -5.39
CA ALA A 245 -8.80 -0.05 -5.34
C ALA A 245 -9.14 0.58 -3.97
N ALA A 246 -8.30 0.42 -2.96
CA ALA A 246 -8.43 1.10 -1.67
C ALA A 246 -7.66 2.44 -1.60
N SER A 247 -6.76 2.70 -2.56
CA SER A 247 -5.98 3.94 -2.69
C SER A 247 -6.22 4.67 -4.02
N ASN A 248 -7.15 4.21 -4.86
CA ASN A 248 -7.49 4.84 -6.15
C ASN A 248 -8.82 5.64 -6.17
N ASN A 249 -10.01 5.05 -6.30
CA ASN A 249 -10.47 3.72 -5.88
C ASN A 249 -11.12 2.88 -7.01
N ASP A 250 -10.72 3.06 -8.27
CA ASP A 250 -11.11 2.19 -9.38
C ASP A 250 -9.92 1.58 -10.14
N LEU A 251 -10.19 0.71 -11.11
CA LEU A 251 -9.18 0.10 -11.98
C LEU A 251 -9.24 0.66 -13.42
N ASN A 252 -9.62 1.94 -13.58
CA ASN A 252 -9.88 2.58 -14.86
C ASN A 252 -8.63 3.17 -15.50
N MET A 253 -8.02 2.40 -16.42
CA MET A 253 -6.83 2.84 -17.16
C MET A 253 -7.05 4.05 -18.09
N PHE A 254 -8.28 4.38 -18.50
CA PHE A 254 -8.52 5.63 -19.25
C PHE A 254 -8.37 6.87 -18.35
N GLU A 255 -8.81 6.75 -17.09
CA GLU A 255 -8.66 7.83 -16.10
C GLU A 255 -7.20 7.99 -15.70
N GLU A 256 -6.50 6.90 -15.40
CA GLU A 256 -5.06 6.95 -15.09
C GLU A 256 -4.24 7.53 -16.24
N MET A 257 -4.50 7.11 -17.48
CA MET A 257 -3.81 7.61 -18.66
C MET A 257 -4.06 9.11 -18.89
N ARG A 258 -5.31 9.55 -18.71
CA ARG A 258 -5.68 10.97 -18.78
C ARG A 258 -4.98 11.77 -17.68
N LEU A 259 -5.03 11.28 -16.44
CA LEU A 259 -4.47 11.96 -15.29
C LEU A 259 -2.94 12.05 -15.42
N ALA A 260 -2.25 10.98 -15.78
CA ALA A 260 -0.81 11.00 -16.06
C ALA A 260 -0.46 12.12 -17.05
N ALA A 261 -1.15 12.18 -18.19
CA ALA A 261 -0.91 13.18 -19.22
C ALA A 261 -1.13 14.63 -18.74
N LEU A 262 -2.18 14.88 -17.95
CA LEU A 262 -2.51 16.23 -17.48
C LEU A 262 -1.65 16.66 -16.29
N LEU A 263 -1.40 15.73 -15.36
CA LEU A 263 -0.62 15.96 -14.15
C LEU A 263 0.79 16.41 -14.48
N VAL A 264 1.45 15.73 -15.42
CA VAL A 264 2.81 16.08 -15.85
C VAL A 264 2.87 17.49 -16.43
N LYS A 265 1.90 17.89 -17.28
CA LYS A 265 1.83 19.26 -17.83
C LYS A 265 1.67 20.30 -16.75
N GLY A 266 0.80 20.03 -15.77
CA GLY A 266 0.56 20.92 -14.63
C GLY A 266 1.80 21.06 -13.75
N ALA A 267 2.48 19.95 -13.47
CA ALA A 267 3.67 19.92 -12.62
C ALA A 267 4.88 20.62 -13.26
N THR A 268 5.05 20.50 -14.57
CA THR A 268 6.19 21.10 -15.29
C THR A 268 5.89 22.50 -15.85
N PHE A 269 4.65 22.98 -15.74
CA PHE A 269 4.17 24.20 -16.41
C PHE A 269 4.43 24.21 -17.93
N ASP A 270 4.46 23.02 -18.54
CA ASP A 270 4.74 22.84 -19.96
C ASP A 270 3.58 22.05 -20.60
N PRO A 271 2.74 22.67 -21.45
CA PRO A 271 1.61 22.00 -22.07
C PRO A 271 2.03 20.92 -23.08
N THR A 272 3.31 20.87 -23.46
CA THR A 272 3.86 19.87 -24.38
C THR A 272 4.41 18.63 -23.65
N ALA A 273 4.51 18.67 -22.32
CA ALA A 273 5.00 17.55 -21.53
C ALA A 273 4.00 16.37 -21.57
N LEU A 274 4.51 15.16 -21.87
CA LEU A 274 3.74 13.91 -22.02
C LEU A 274 2.52 14.06 -22.97
N PRO A 275 2.72 14.20 -24.29
CA PRO A 275 1.62 14.29 -25.24
C PRO A 275 0.78 13.01 -25.25
N ALA A 276 -0.47 13.09 -25.74
CA ALA A 276 -1.43 11.97 -25.71
C ALA A 276 -0.89 10.68 -26.35
N ARG A 277 -0.06 10.80 -27.39
CA ARG A 277 0.57 9.63 -28.04
C ARG A 277 1.47 8.87 -27.08
N ASP A 278 2.24 9.59 -26.27
CA ASP A 278 3.18 9.00 -25.31
C ASP A 278 2.45 8.48 -24.07
N ALA A 279 1.37 9.13 -23.65
CA ALA A 279 0.49 8.60 -22.60
C ALA A 279 -0.15 7.26 -23.02
N LEU A 280 -0.66 7.16 -24.26
CA LEU A 280 -1.16 5.88 -24.79
C LEU A 280 -0.03 4.85 -24.95
N LEU A 281 1.17 5.29 -25.32
CA LEU A 281 2.33 4.42 -25.39
C LEU A 281 2.63 3.79 -24.02
N MET A 282 2.69 4.59 -22.94
CA MET A 282 2.88 4.10 -21.57
C MET A 282 1.78 3.13 -21.13
N ALA A 283 0.52 3.35 -21.53
CA ALA A 283 -0.61 2.47 -21.21
C ALA A 283 -0.71 1.21 -22.11
N THR A 284 0.20 1.05 -23.09
CA THR A 284 0.19 -0.08 -24.04
C THR A 284 1.60 -0.66 -24.22
N ARG A 285 2.33 -0.28 -25.28
CA ARG A 285 3.65 -0.86 -25.58
C ARG A 285 4.68 -0.56 -24.49
N GLY A 286 4.72 0.67 -23.96
CA GLY A 286 5.58 1.04 -22.85
C GLY A 286 5.26 0.27 -21.57
N GLY A 287 3.97 -0.03 -21.31
CA GLY A 287 3.56 -0.94 -20.25
C GLY A 287 4.03 -2.38 -20.49
N ALA A 288 3.98 -2.88 -21.74
CA ALA A 288 4.51 -4.20 -22.08
C ALA A 288 6.02 -4.27 -21.90
N GLU A 289 6.76 -3.24 -22.33
CA GLU A 289 8.20 -3.07 -22.12
C GLU A 289 8.52 -3.04 -20.62
N ALA A 290 7.74 -2.28 -19.83
CA ALA A 290 7.90 -2.19 -18.38
C ALA A 290 7.69 -3.52 -17.65
N LEU A 291 6.80 -4.37 -18.18
CA LEU A 291 6.51 -5.70 -17.65
C LEU A 291 7.36 -6.81 -18.28
N PHE A 292 8.29 -6.47 -19.17
CA PHE A 292 9.14 -7.43 -19.90
C PHE A 292 8.33 -8.42 -20.78
N LEU A 293 7.24 -7.92 -21.38
CA LEU A 293 6.31 -8.65 -22.25
C LEU A 293 6.19 -8.02 -23.65
N ASP A 294 7.13 -7.15 -24.04
CA ASP A 294 7.09 -6.41 -25.30
C ASP A 294 7.32 -7.29 -26.53
N ASP A 295 7.78 -8.53 -26.38
CA ASP A 295 7.81 -9.53 -27.45
C ASP A 295 6.45 -10.24 -27.62
N ILE A 296 5.61 -10.24 -26.57
CA ILE A 296 4.33 -10.95 -26.51
C ILE A 296 3.15 -10.04 -26.88
N THR A 297 3.11 -8.80 -26.38
CA THR A 297 1.92 -7.93 -26.45
C THR A 297 2.28 -6.45 -26.54
N GLY A 298 1.29 -5.55 -26.36
CA GLY A 298 1.48 -4.09 -26.31
C GLY A 298 1.42 -3.37 -27.66
N SER A 299 1.53 -4.07 -28.79
CA SER A 299 1.42 -3.49 -30.13
C SER A 299 0.78 -4.45 -31.14
N LEU A 300 0.26 -3.88 -32.24
CA LEU A 300 -0.36 -4.64 -33.33
C LEU A 300 0.68 -5.03 -34.38
N GLU A 301 1.50 -6.02 -34.07
CA GLU A 301 2.58 -6.51 -34.93
C GLU A 301 2.43 -8.01 -35.18
N VAL A 302 2.76 -8.45 -36.41
CA VAL A 302 2.69 -9.88 -36.78
C VAL A 302 3.60 -10.69 -35.86
N GLY A 303 3.05 -11.73 -35.24
CA GLY A 303 3.76 -12.59 -34.29
C GLY A 303 3.37 -12.38 -32.82
N LYS A 304 2.87 -11.18 -32.47
CA LYS A 304 2.36 -10.89 -31.12
C LYS A 304 0.99 -11.52 -30.86
N ARG A 305 0.64 -11.65 -29.57
CA ARG A 305 -0.66 -12.16 -29.12
C ARG A 305 -1.75 -11.13 -29.39
N ALA A 306 -2.92 -11.63 -29.79
CA ALA A 306 -4.09 -10.81 -30.05
C ALA A 306 -4.76 -10.36 -28.74
N ASP A 307 -4.11 -9.44 -28.05
CA ASP A 307 -4.64 -8.72 -26.90
C ASP A 307 -5.20 -7.39 -27.42
N LEU A 308 -6.49 -7.34 -27.74
CA LEU A 308 -7.12 -6.27 -28.52
C LEU A 308 -8.30 -5.66 -27.79
N ILE A 309 -8.50 -4.36 -27.99
CA ILE A 309 -9.73 -3.68 -27.60
C ILE A 309 -10.32 -2.91 -28.79
N VAL A 310 -11.64 -2.74 -28.76
CA VAL A 310 -12.36 -1.87 -29.70
C VAL A 310 -13.05 -0.79 -28.90
N VAL A 311 -12.74 0.47 -29.18
CA VAL A 311 -13.30 1.65 -28.50
C VAL A 311 -14.29 2.34 -29.43
N ASP A 312 -15.51 2.56 -28.97
CA ASP A 312 -16.56 3.28 -29.69
C ASP A 312 -16.34 4.79 -29.60
N ARG A 313 -16.17 5.44 -30.75
CA ARG A 313 -15.97 6.91 -30.84
C ARG A 313 -17.25 7.66 -31.21
N SER A 314 -18.37 6.96 -31.39
CA SER A 314 -19.66 7.55 -31.71
C SER A 314 -20.38 8.29 -30.57
N PRO A 315 -20.11 8.03 -29.27
CA PRO A 315 -20.72 8.79 -28.18
C PRO A 315 -20.50 10.31 -28.29
N VAL A 316 -21.46 11.07 -27.76
CA VAL A 316 -21.50 12.55 -27.89
C VAL A 316 -20.26 13.21 -27.28
N HIS A 317 -19.75 12.70 -26.14
CA HIS A 317 -18.58 13.26 -25.48
C HIS A 317 -17.27 13.10 -26.27
N ASN A 318 -17.25 12.22 -27.28
CA ASN A 318 -16.11 11.97 -28.14
C ASN A 318 -16.26 12.61 -29.54
N SER A 319 -17.23 13.50 -29.72
CA SER A 319 -17.50 14.20 -30.99
C SER A 319 -17.17 15.70 -30.91
N PRO A 320 -16.75 16.36 -32.02
CA PRO A 320 -16.54 15.86 -33.37
C PRO A 320 -15.17 15.18 -33.57
N HIS A 321 -14.95 14.58 -34.75
CA HIS A 321 -13.65 13.99 -35.12
C HIS A 321 -12.90 14.85 -36.14
N PHE A 322 -11.65 15.17 -35.84
CA PHE A 322 -10.77 15.93 -36.75
C PHE A 322 -9.81 14.98 -37.46
N GLU A 323 -9.62 15.18 -38.77
CA GLU A 323 -8.77 14.32 -39.61
C GLU A 323 -7.51 15.04 -40.16
N ARG A 324 -7.40 16.36 -39.92
CA ARG A 324 -6.26 17.17 -40.41
C ARG A 324 -4.91 16.67 -39.88
N ASP A 325 -4.88 16.26 -38.61
CA ASP A 325 -3.69 15.77 -37.92
C ASP A 325 -3.87 14.27 -37.66
N SER A 326 -2.95 13.44 -38.15
CA SER A 326 -2.98 11.99 -37.92
C SER A 326 -2.86 11.62 -36.44
N SER A 327 -2.38 12.55 -35.60
CA SER A 327 -2.30 12.39 -34.14
C SER A 327 -3.60 12.72 -33.40
N ALA A 328 -4.62 13.25 -34.09
CA ALA A 328 -5.88 13.65 -33.47
C ALA A 328 -6.61 12.48 -32.77
N VAL A 329 -6.43 11.25 -33.27
CA VAL A 329 -7.00 10.05 -32.65
C VAL A 329 -6.43 9.79 -31.24
N TYR A 330 -5.14 10.05 -31.00
CA TYR A 330 -4.54 9.90 -29.67
C TYR A 330 -5.15 10.90 -28.69
N SER A 331 -5.37 12.13 -29.13
CA SER A 331 -6.05 13.15 -28.33
C SER A 331 -7.44 12.69 -27.90
N GLN A 332 -8.20 12.07 -28.79
CA GLN A 332 -9.53 11.54 -28.47
C GLN A 332 -9.48 10.34 -27.53
N ILE A 333 -8.52 9.44 -27.72
CA ILE A 333 -8.33 8.29 -26.82
C ILE A 333 -7.99 8.75 -25.41
N VAL A 334 -7.03 9.68 -25.26
CA VAL A 334 -6.53 10.09 -23.94
C VAL A 334 -7.39 11.15 -23.26
N TYR A 335 -7.89 12.13 -24.02
CA TYR A 335 -8.53 13.32 -23.46
C TYR A 335 -10.06 13.34 -23.57
N ALA A 336 -10.70 12.36 -24.20
CA ALA A 336 -12.15 12.34 -24.35
C ALA A 336 -12.79 10.98 -24.08
N SER A 337 -12.13 9.89 -24.48
CA SER A 337 -12.69 8.54 -24.33
C SER A 337 -12.79 8.13 -22.87
N GLN A 338 -13.79 7.30 -22.59
CA GLN A 338 -14.08 6.74 -21.26
C GLN A 338 -13.98 5.22 -21.32
N SER A 339 -13.83 4.57 -20.17
CA SER A 339 -13.89 3.10 -20.04
C SER A 339 -15.22 2.53 -20.56
N SER A 340 -16.32 3.28 -20.40
CA SER A 340 -17.64 2.96 -20.93
C SER A 340 -17.70 2.89 -22.47
N ASP A 341 -16.74 3.49 -23.17
CA ASP A 341 -16.64 3.45 -24.63
C ASP A 341 -16.02 2.14 -25.15
N VAL A 342 -15.40 1.32 -24.28
CA VAL A 342 -14.84 0.03 -24.70
C VAL A 342 -15.99 -0.91 -25.06
N ARG A 343 -15.99 -1.40 -26.30
CA ARG A 343 -17.05 -2.25 -26.86
C ARG A 343 -16.70 -3.73 -26.84
N HIS A 344 -15.45 -4.06 -27.17
CA HIS A 344 -14.97 -5.43 -27.26
C HIS A 344 -13.59 -5.56 -26.63
N VAL A 345 -13.35 -6.68 -25.96
CA VAL A 345 -12.03 -7.05 -25.41
C VAL A 345 -11.69 -8.47 -25.80
N MET A 346 -10.47 -8.66 -26.29
CA MET A 346 -9.89 -9.94 -26.64
C MET A 346 -8.53 -10.07 -25.96
N VAL A 347 -8.23 -11.25 -25.43
CA VAL A 347 -6.90 -11.61 -24.90
C VAL A 347 -6.49 -12.94 -25.49
N ASN A 348 -5.26 -13.00 -26.00
CA ASN A 348 -4.68 -14.18 -26.63
C ASN A 348 -5.61 -14.81 -27.70
N GLY A 349 -6.32 -13.97 -28.47
CA GLY A 349 -7.26 -14.43 -29.50
C GLY A 349 -8.65 -14.85 -29.00
N ARG A 350 -8.88 -14.88 -27.68
CA ARG A 350 -10.17 -15.23 -27.07
C ARG A 350 -10.95 -13.96 -26.72
N TRP A 351 -12.20 -13.87 -27.15
CA TRP A 351 -13.09 -12.78 -26.72
C TRP A 351 -13.46 -12.94 -25.25
N LEU A 352 -13.20 -11.91 -24.45
CA LEU A 352 -13.61 -11.82 -23.05
C LEU A 352 -14.85 -10.94 -22.87
N MET A 353 -15.01 -9.94 -23.75
CA MET A 353 -16.18 -9.08 -23.80
C MET A 353 -16.59 -8.80 -25.24
N ARG A 354 -17.90 -8.86 -25.50
CA ARG A 354 -18.49 -8.49 -26.79
C ARG A 354 -19.70 -7.60 -26.57
N ASP A 355 -19.72 -6.44 -27.24
CA ASP A 355 -20.83 -5.50 -27.15
C ASP A 355 -21.18 -5.17 -25.69
N ARG A 356 -20.11 -4.92 -24.89
CA ARG A 356 -20.16 -4.67 -23.44
C ARG A 356 -20.71 -5.80 -22.56
N THR A 357 -20.90 -7.00 -23.11
CA THR A 357 -21.29 -8.19 -22.33
C THR A 357 -20.06 -9.04 -22.04
N LEU A 358 -19.79 -9.30 -20.75
CA LEU A 358 -18.73 -10.21 -20.30
C LEU A 358 -19.07 -11.66 -20.72
N LEU A 359 -18.06 -12.40 -21.17
CA LEU A 359 -18.21 -13.77 -21.70
C LEU A 359 -17.59 -14.85 -20.82
N THR A 360 -16.79 -14.46 -19.83
CA THR A 360 -16.00 -15.38 -18.99
C THR A 360 -16.30 -15.30 -17.50
N LEU A 361 -17.04 -14.27 -17.07
CA LEU A 361 -17.34 -13.99 -15.66
C LEU A 361 -18.84 -13.74 -15.48
N ASP A 362 -19.36 -14.17 -14.33
CA ASP A 362 -20.73 -13.91 -13.88
C ASP A 362 -20.70 -12.69 -12.94
N GLU A 363 -20.99 -11.52 -13.51
CA GLU A 363 -20.93 -10.23 -12.80
C GLU A 363 -21.90 -10.19 -11.61
N ASP A 364 -23.11 -10.71 -11.76
CA ASP A 364 -24.13 -10.66 -10.71
C ASP A 364 -23.75 -11.53 -9.52
N ARG A 365 -23.23 -12.75 -9.77
CA ARG A 365 -22.70 -13.63 -8.72
C ARG A 365 -21.54 -12.97 -7.98
N ILE A 366 -20.56 -12.45 -8.73
CA ILE A 366 -19.36 -11.83 -8.14
C ILE A 366 -19.74 -10.63 -7.27
N ARG A 367 -20.63 -9.76 -7.76
CA ARG A 367 -21.11 -8.59 -6.99
C ARG A 367 -21.87 -8.99 -5.73
N ALA A 368 -22.68 -10.04 -5.79
CA ALA A 368 -23.42 -10.54 -4.63
C ALA A 368 -22.49 -11.12 -3.55
N GLU A 369 -21.48 -11.90 -3.95
CA GLU A 369 -20.46 -12.46 -3.05
C GLU A 369 -19.57 -11.35 -2.45
N ALA A 370 -19.15 -10.37 -3.27
CA ALA A 370 -18.37 -9.22 -2.81
C ALA A 370 -19.14 -8.38 -1.77
N ALA A 371 -20.45 -8.18 -1.98
CA ALA A 371 -21.31 -7.50 -1.02
C ALA A 371 -21.42 -8.24 0.31
N ASP A 372 -21.22 -9.56 0.34
CA ASP A 372 -21.15 -10.31 1.60
C ASP A 372 -19.86 -10.04 2.38
N TYR A 373 -18.72 -10.00 1.70
CA TYR A 373 -17.47 -9.57 2.33
C TYR A 373 -17.57 -8.15 2.88
N ALA A 374 -18.13 -7.21 2.13
CA ALA A 374 -18.35 -5.84 2.61
C ALA A 374 -19.14 -5.82 3.93
N ARG A 375 -20.28 -6.54 4.02
CA ARG A 375 -21.07 -6.63 5.27
C ARG A 375 -20.30 -7.26 6.44
N ARG A 376 -19.41 -8.20 6.17
CA ARG A 376 -18.58 -8.85 7.21
C ARG A 376 -17.49 -7.89 7.70
N ILE A 377 -16.83 -7.19 6.78
CA ILE A 377 -15.81 -6.18 7.07
C ILE A 377 -16.44 -5.00 7.83
N ASP A 378 -17.61 -4.50 7.43
CA ASP A 378 -18.34 -3.45 8.14
C ASP A 378 -18.60 -3.83 9.59
N ARG A 379 -19.07 -5.06 9.85
CA ARG A 379 -19.28 -5.54 11.23
C ARG A 379 -17.99 -5.59 12.03
N PHE A 380 -16.90 -6.03 11.41
CA PHE A 380 -15.59 -6.06 12.05
C PHE A 380 -15.11 -4.65 12.40
N LEU A 381 -15.18 -3.70 11.46
CA LEU A 381 -14.76 -2.32 11.68
C LEU A 381 -15.64 -1.60 12.70
N LEU A 382 -16.97 -1.74 12.65
CA LEU A 382 -17.88 -1.16 13.64
C LEU A 382 -17.61 -1.70 15.05
N ALA A 383 -17.37 -3.00 15.19
CA ALA A 383 -17.01 -3.61 16.48
C ALA A 383 -15.63 -3.15 16.98
N ARG A 384 -14.73 -2.79 16.07
CA ARG A 384 -13.40 -2.27 16.38
C ARG A 384 -13.43 -0.79 16.76
N GLU A 385 -14.12 0.04 15.99
CA GLU A 385 -14.22 1.48 16.22
C GLU A 385 -15.05 1.83 17.44
N GLY A 386 -16.12 1.07 17.70
CA GLY A 386 -16.96 1.24 18.89
C GLY A 386 -16.28 0.83 20.20
N ASN A 387 -15.06 0.28 20.16
CA ASN A 387 -14.35 -0.21 21.34
C ASN A 387 -12.87 0.20 21.32
N ILE A 388 -12.51 1.17 22.16
CA ILE A 388 -11.13 1.71 22.27
C ILE A 388 -10.12 0.62 22.62
N LEU A 389 -10.51 -0.38 23.42
CA LEU A 389 -9.63 -1.50 23.73
C LEU A 389 -9.31 -2.31 22.46
N ASN A 390 -10.30 -2.57 21.61
CA ASN A 390 -10.09 -3.25 20.32
C ASN A 390 -9.22 -2.41 19.37
N LYS A 391 -9.41 -1.08 19.33
CA LYS A 391 -8.50 -0.17 18.60
C LYS A 391 -7.06 -0.30 19.09
N LEU A 392 -6.82 -0.37 20.40
CA LEU A 392 -5.49 -0.56 20.97
C LEU A 392 -4.87 -1.92 20.64
N VAL A 393 -5.64 -3.02 20.69
CA VAL A 393 -5.15 -4.37 20.31
C VAL A 393 -4.62 -4.35 18.87
N ALA A 394 -5.29 -3.66 17.96
CA ALA A 394 -4.99 -3.69 16.54
C ALA A 394 -3.65 -3.03 16.17
N ILE A 395 -3.23 -1.99 16.90
CA ILE A 395 -2.03 -1.18 16.57
C ILE A 395 -0.77 -1.60 17.33
N GLY A 396 -0.89 -2.37 18.41
CA GLY A 396 0.24 -2.78 19.22
C GLY A 396 -0.22 -3.74 20.30
N GLY A 397 0.15 -5.02 20.16
CA GLY A 397 -0.30 -6.10 21.03
C GLY A 397 -0.35 -5.69 22.50
N LEU A 398 -1.52 -5.82 23.11
CA LEU A 398 -1.74 -5.45 24.50
C LEU A 398 -1.06 -6.45 25.43
N GLN A 399 -0.21 -5.95 26.34
CA GLN A 399 0.05 -6.67 27.57
C GLN A 399 -1.07 -6.35 28.55
N GLN A 400 -1.95 -7.33 28.80
CA GLN A 400 -2.88 -7.26 29.90
C GLN A 400 -2.09 -7.42 31.21
N GLU A 401 -1.64 -6.30 31.77
CA GLU A 401 -1.24 -6.25 33.17
C GLU A 401 -2.42 -5.69 33.97
N GLU A 402 -3.15 -6.56 34.67
CA GLU A 402 -4.02 -6.12 35.75
C GLU A 402 -3.14 -5.51 36.85
N SER A 403 -2.98 -4.19 36.79
CA SER A 403 -2.34 -3.41 37.86
C SER A 403 -3.43 -2.69 38.65
N PHE A 404 -3.51 -3.01 39.95
CA PHE A 404 -4.21 -2.16 40.89
C PHE A 404 -3.33 -0.96 41.19
N GLU A 405 -3.72 0.24 40.76
CA GLU A 405 -3.08 1.46 41.25
C GLU A 405 -3.87 2.00 42.43
N ILE A 406 -3.22 2.03 43.59
CA ILE A 406 -3.73 2.74 44.78
C ILE A 406 -3.13 4.14 44.75
N GLN A 407 -3.93 5.14 44.37
CA GLN A 407 -3.51 6.53 44.50
C GLN A 407 -3.97 7.09 45.84
N VAL A 408 -2.98 7.43 46.69
CA VAL A 408 -3.20 8.19 47.92
C VAL A 408 -2.75 9.61 47.67
N LYS A 409 -3.70 10.55 47.66
CA LYS A 409 -3.37 11.98 47.55
C LYS A 409 -3.32 12.60 48.94
N ALA A 410 -2.12 12.64 49.53
CA ALA A 410 -1.87 13.33 50.78
C ALA A 410 -1.41 14.76 50.52
N ARG A 411 -2.02 15.74 51.20
CA ARG A 411 -1.51 17.12 51.23
C ARG A 411 -0.34 17.15 52.20
N ILE A 412 0.83 17.56 51.72
CA ILE A 412 2.03 17.75 52.54
C ILE A 412 2.31 19.24 52.70
N ASP A 413 2.63 19.67 53.92
CA ASP A 413 2.91 21.07 54.23
C ASP A 413 4.36 21.48 53.91
N SER A 414 5.26 20.51 53.73
CA SER A 414 6.67 20.72 53.36
C SER A 414 7.26 19.49 52.66
N SER A 415 8.14 19.71 51.67
CA SER A 415 8.90 18.65 50.98
C SER A 415 9.96 17.98 51.87
N GLU A 416 10.32 18.60 53.00
CA GLU A 416 11.26 18.03 53.99
C GLU A 416 10.73 16.74 54.61
N VAL A 417 9.41 16.60 54.70
CA VAL A 417 8.75 15.37 55.20
C VAL A 417 9.09 14.18 54.30
N ILE A 418 9.08 14.38 52.98
CA ILE A 418 9.44 13.35 51.99
C ILE A 418 10.91 12.97 52.16
N GLN A 419 11.82 13.94 52.30
CA GLN A 419 13.25 13.65 52.47
C GLN A 419 13.53 12.84 53.74
N ARG A 420 12.88 13.18 54.85
CA ARG A 420 13.01 12.44 56.12
C ARG A 420 12.45 11.02 56.03
N LEU A 421 11.35 10.82 55.29
CA LEU A 421 10.77 9.49 55.04
C LEU A 421 11.66 8.63 54.15
N LEU A 422 12.23 9.21 53.08
CA LEU A 422 13.18 8.52 52.21
C LEU A 422 14.49 8.15 52.93
N GLY A 423 14.87 8.91 53.95
CA GLY A 423 16.02 8.63 54.82
C GLY A 423 15.75 7.66 55.98
N HIS A 424 14.53 7.12 56.10
CA HIS A 424 14.20 6.18 57.17
C HIS A 424 14.93 4.83 56.98
N PRO A 425 15.45 4.18 58.04
CA PRO A 425 16.22 2.93 57.92
C PRO A 425 15.47 1.76 57.26
N ALA A 426 14.13 1.81 57.26
CA ALA A 426 13.28 0.81 56.62
C ALA A 426 13.07 1.04 55.11
N VAL A 427 13.57 2.15 54.55
CA VAL A 427 13.42 2.51 53.14
C VAL A 427 14.78 2.42 52.46
N GLN A 428 14.87 1.61 51.41
CA GLN A 428 16.07 1.49 50.58
C GLN A 428 15.77 2.05 49.19
N VAL A 429 16.51 3.09 48.77
CA VAL A 429 16.43 3.60 47.40
C VAL A 429 17.35 2.76 46.51
N VAL A 430 16.76 2.01 45.60
CA VAL A 430 17.49 1.11 44.69
C VAL A 430 17.86 1.77 43.36
N ARG A 431 17.16 2.85 42.98
CA ARG A 431 17.35 3.57 41.72
C ARG A 431 16.78 4.98 41.80
N HIS A 432 17.47 5.96 41.21
CA HIS A 432 16.95 7.29 40.92
C HIS A 432 16.73 7.45 39.42
N ASN A 433 15.56 7.97 39.03
CA ASN A 433 15.26 8.38 37.65
C ASN A 433 14.70 9.81 37.69
N HIS A 434 15.15 10.66 36.79
CA HIS A 434 14.61 12.00 36.58
C HIS A 434 14.14 12.09 35.13
N TYR A 435 12.92 12.59 34.93
CA TYR A 435 12.34 12.72 33.60
C TYR A 435 11.45 13.96 33.50
N ARG A 436 11.34 14.54 32.31
CA ARG A 436 10.26 15.48 31.97
C ARG A 436 9.12 14.68 31.34
N GLN A 437 7.91 14.89 31.84
CA GLN A 437 6.74 14.12 31.44
C GLN A 437 5.78 15.00 30.65
N TYR A 438 5.36 14.52 29.48
CA TYR A 438 4.29 15.13 28.68
C TYR A 438 3.14 14.14 28.56
N ASP A 439 1.94 14.55 28.96
CA ASP A 439 0.73 13.73 28.86
C ASP A 439 -0.23 14.36 27.84
N THR A 440 -0.55 13.63 26.78
CA THR A 440 -1.65 13.95 25.86
C THR A 440 -2.82 13.02 26.13
N TYR A 441 -4.02 13.58 26.34
CA TYR A 441 -5.24 12.82 26.61
C TYR A 441 -6.16 12.84 25.40
N PHE A 442 -6.57 11.66 24.95
CA PHE A 442 -7.64 11.45 23.99
C PHE A 442 -8.92 11.17 24.77
N LEU A 443 -9.91 12.03 24.56
CA LEU A 443 -11.20 12.01 25.25
C LEU A 443 -12.28 11.69 24.21
N PHE A 444 -13.23 10.84 24.58
CA PHE A 444 -14.29 10.38 23.70
C PHE A 444 -15.63 10.97 24.13
N THR A 445 -16.60 11.04 23.22
CA THR A 445 -17.89 11.71 23.46
C THR A 445 -18.70 11.02 24.56
N ASP A 446 -18.56 9.71 24.68
CA ASP A 446 -19.16 8.91 25.74
C ASP A 446 -18.14 8.69 26.85
N GLU A 447 -18.43 9.22 28.04
CA GLU A 447 -17.54 9.11 29.20
C GLU A 447 -17.32 7.66 29.61
N GLU A 448 -18.28 6.74 29.38
CA GLU A 448 -18.14 5.32 29.72
C GLU A 448 -17.06 4.62 28.89
N GLN A 449 -16.73 5.17 27.73
CA GLN A 449 -15.63 4.68 26.89
C GLN A 449 -14.26 4.91 27.53
N GLY A 450 -14.15 5.76 28.55
CA GLY A 450 -12.90 6.03 29.24
C GLY A 450 -12.01 7.03 28.52
N ARG A 451 -10.69 6.93 28.71
CA ARG A 451 -9.71 7.83 28.09
C ARG A 451 -8.43 7.11 27.74
N VAL A 452 -7.79 7.53 26.65
CA VAL A 452 -6.42 7.09 26.31
C VAL A 452 -5.46 8.21 26.65
N ARG A 453 -4.37 7.89 27.34
CA ARG A 453 -3.27 8.81 27.61
C ARG A 453 -2.03 8.34 26.86
N TYR A 454 -1.52 9.17 25.96
CA TYR A 454 -0.18 9.04 25.41
C TYR A 454 0.78 9.83 26.30
N ARG A 455 1.79 9.15 26.84
CA ARG A 455 2.81 9.72 27.72
C ARG A 455 4.17 9.64 27.08
N GLU A 456 4.91 10.75 27.14
CA GLU A 456 6.32 10.86 26.78
C GLU A 456 7.11 11.15 28.05
N ASP A 457 8.02 10.25 28.40
CA ASP A 457 8.98 10.39 29.50
C ASP A 457 10.37 10.67 28.91
N ASP A 458 10.79 11.94 28.92
CA ASP A 458 12.13 12.36 28.53
C ASP A 458 13.08 12.15 29.71
N PHE A 459 13.86 11.08 29.71
CA PHE A 459 14.86 10.84 30.76
C PHE A 459 15.94 11.91 30.72
N ILE A 460 16.15 12.58 31.85
CA ILE A 460 17.09 13.68 32.00
C ILE A 460 18.37 13.16 32.65
N GLU A 461 19.50 13.33 31.96
CA GLU A 461 20.82 13.04 32.51
C GLU A 461 21.22 14.05 33.60
N GLU A 462 22.28 13.74 34.34
CA GLU A 462 22.86 14.68 35.31
C GLU A 462 23.29 16.02 34.66
N SER A 463 23.57 16.02 33.35
CA SER A 463 23.87 17.19 32.53
C SER A 463 22.66 18.10 32.28
N GLY A 464 21.44 17.65 32.61
CA GLY A 464 20.19 18.36 32.34
C GLY A 464 19.63 18.20 30.93
N GLN A 465 20.30 17.42 30.07
CA GLN A 465 19.84 17.10 28.71
C GLN A 465 19.00 15.81 28.68
N PRO A 466 18.02 15.70 27.77
CA PRO A 466 17.28 14.47 27.55
C PRO A 466 18.16 13.43 26.85
N SER A 467 18.16 12.19 27.34
CA SER A 467 18.96 11.08 26.79
C SER A 467 18.16 10.01 26.10
N THR A 468 16.93 9.76 26.56
CA THR A 468 16.05 8.76 25.97
C THR A 468 14.61 9.18 26.20
N VAL A 469 13.78 9.06 25.17
CA VAL A 469 12.35 9.30 25.27
C VAL A 469 11.66 7.95 25.33
N ARG A 470 10.85 7.72 26.38
CA ARG A 470 9.99 6.55 26.47
C ARG A 470 8.55 6.96 26.25
N THR A 471 7.90 6.37 25.27
CA THR A 471 6.50 6.61 24.95
C THR A 471 5.63 5.44 25.42
N ARG A 472 4.40 5.72 25.88
CA ARG A 472 3.43 4.67 26.23
C ARG A 472 1.98 5.15 26.08
N LEU A 473 1.10 4.23 25.69
CA LEU A 473 -0.34 4.42 25.76
C LEU A 473 -0.87 3.82 27.07
N THR A 474 -1.77 4.54 27.73
CA THR A 474 -2.50 4.07 28.90
C THR A 474 -3.98 4.30 28.66
N TYR A 475 -4.74 3.22 28.47
CA TYR A 475 -6.19 3.29 28.45
C TYR A 475 -6.74 3.09 29.86
N SER A 476 -7.65 3.97 30.27
CA SER A 476 -8.27 3.94 31.59
C SER A 476 -9.78 4.02 31.43
N ILE A 477 -10.48 3.03 31.99
CA ILE A 477 -11.94 3.01 32.05
C ILE A 477 -12.39 3.84 33.26
N PRO A 478 -13.56 4.50 33.25
CA PRO A 478 -14.00 5.35 34.36
C PRO A 478 -14.33 4.60 35.65
N THR A 479 -14.33 3.26 35.63
CA THR A 479 -14.85 2.43 36.73
C THR A 479 -14.07 2.68 38.02
N LYS A 480 -14.69 3.45 38.93
CA LYS A 480 -14.30 3.52 40.34
C LYS A 480 -14.82 2.25 41.02
N GLU A 481 -13.93 1.43 41.55
CA GLU A 481 -14.32 0.23 42.26
C GLU A 481 -14.80 0.58 43.68
N ARG A 482 -14.10 1.51 44.35
CA ARG A 482 -14.44 2.00 45.69
C ARG A 482 -13.75 3.31 46.03
N GLU A 483 -14.42 4.14 46.82
CA GLU A 483 -13.85 5.31 47.50
C GLU A 483 -13.83 4.99 49.00
N PHE A 484 -12.65 5.06 49.62
CA PHE A 484 -12.50 4.91 51.06
C PHE A 484 -12.48 6.30 51.71
N ASP A 485 -12.96 6.40 52.95
CA ASP A 485 -12.82 7.63 53.74
C ASP A 485 -11.34 8.05 53.78
N ASP A 486 -11.07 9.35 53.61
CA ASP A 486 -9.74 9.98 53.59
C ASP A 486 -8.83 9.74 52.35
N ALA A 487 -9.37 10.00 51.15
CA ALA A 487 -8.60 10.31 49.93
C ALA A 487 -7.85 9.14 49.25
N VAL A 488 -8.35 7.91 49.43
CA VAL A 488 -7.87 6.73 48.69
C VAL A 488 -8.90 6.34 47.62
N LEU A 489 -8.49 6.45 46.35
CA LEU A 489 -9.29 6.02 45.21
C LEU A 489 -8.78 4.67 44.70
N LEU A 490 -9.69 3.67 44.60
CA LEU A 490 -9.43 2.41 43.92
C LEU A 490 -10.11 2.44 42.54
N SER A 491 -9.33 2.43 41.47
CA SER A 491 -9.82 2.40 40.08
C SER A 491 -9.40 1.11 39.37
N HIS A 492 -10.32 0.47 38.65
CA HIS A 492 -10.02 -0.75 37.91
C HIS A 492 -9.76 -0.49 36.42
N SER A 493 -8.90 -1.35 35.86
CA SER A 493 -8.55 -1.49 34.45
C SER A 493 -7.72 -0.36 33.84
N ARG A 494 -6.40 -0.54 33.92
CA ARG A 494 -5.41 0.11 33.07
C ARG A 494 -4.91 -0.86 32.03
N PHE A 495 -5.12 -0.53 30.77
CA PHE A 495 -4.49 -1.25 29.68
C PHE A 495 -3.29 -0.44 29.20
N ILE A 496 -2.14 -1.10 29.10
CA ILE A 496 -0.88 -0.48 28.70
C ILE A 496 -0.52 -1.06 27.34
N ALA A 497 -0.32 -0.18 26.37
CA ALA A 497 0.21 -0.56 25.07
C ALA A 497 1.49 0.24 24.80
N PRO A 498 2.46 -0.34 24.08
CA PRO A 498 3.58 0.43 23.56
C PRO A 498 3.07 1.55 22.63
N ALA A 499 3.83 2.64 22.56
CA ALA A 499 3.47 3.79 21.75
C ALA A 499 4.56 4.02 20.68
N ASP A 500 4.71 3.02 19.80
CA ASP A 500 5.82 2.94 18.84
C ASP A 500 5.63 3.84 17.61
N LEU A 501 4.48 4.52 17.51
CA LEU A 501 4.16 5.47 16.44
C LEU A 501 4.19 6.91 16.96
N PRO A 502 4.43 7.91 16.11
CA PRO A 502 4.45 9.31 16.53
C PRO A 502 3.11 9.77 17.12
N LEU A 503 3.11 10.75 18.03
CA LEU A 503 1.87 11.35 18.58
C LEU A 503 0.87 11.80 17.49
N ARG A 504 1.37 12.25 16.35
CA ARG A 504 0.55 12.62 15.18
C ARG A 504 -0.34 11.46 14.72
N PHE A 505 0.21 10.25 14.62
CA PHE A 505 -0.54 9.04 14.23
C PHE A 505 -1.70 8.81 15.19
N TYR A 506 -1.45 8.84 16.50
CA TYR A 506 -2.48 8.59 17.50
C TYR A 506 -3.58 9.64 17.53
N ARG A 507 -3.30 10.89 17.14
CA ARG A 507 -4.31 11.95 16.98
C ARG A 507 -5.24 11.75 15.80
N GLU A 508 -4.79 11.08 14.75
CA GLU A 508 -5.63 10.75 13.60
C GLU A 508 -6.36 9.41 13.80
N TYR A 509 -5.78 8.51 14.60
CA TYR A 509 -6.33 7.18 14.86
C TYR A 509 -7.44 7.14 15.93
N PHE A 510 -7.31 7.92 17.01
CA PHE A 510 -8.31 8.07 18.07
C PHE A 510 -9.19 9.28 17.81
#